data_AF-A0A2A3MRG4-F1
#
_entry.id   AF-A0A2A3MRG4-F1
#
_cell.length_a   1.000
_cell.length_b   1.000
_cell.length_c   1.000
_cell.angle_alpha   90.00
_cell.angle_beta   90.00
_cell.angle_gamma   90.00
#
_symmetry.space_group_name_H-M   'P 1'
#
loop_
_entity.id
_entity.type
_entity.pdbx_description
1 polymer ?
#
loop_
_entity_poly.entity_id
_entity_poly.type
_entity_poly.pdbx_seq_one_letter_code
_entity_poly.pdbx_strand_id
1 'polypeptide(L)' 'MAFRTYKSSRPAISLDAFGRDVARRRAELGITDADMPRNSGTRRTESKKALLKAIKDIGGNW' A
#
# COMPACT_ATOMS: atom_id res chain seq x y z
N MET A 1 26.55 5.19 10.97
CA MET A 1 25.53 6.23 11.25
C MET A 1 24.34 5.57 11.93
N ALA A 2 23.87 6.08 13.06
CA ALA A 2 22.67 5.55 13.70
C ALA A 2 21.43 5.99 12.89
N PHE A 3 20.58 5.05 12.48
CA PHE A 3 19.30 5.37 11.84
C PHE A 3 18.41 6.12 12.83
N ARG A 4 17.87 7.28 12.41
CA ARG A 4 16.93 8.05 13.23
C ARG A 4 15.59 7.31 13.27
N THR A 5 15.31 6.62 14.37
CA THR A 5 13.99 6.02 14.59
C THR A 5 13.02 7.08 15.11
N TYR A 6 11.88 7.26 14.42
CA TYR A 6 10.80 8.12 14.90
C TYR A 6 10.07 7.43 16.05
N LYS A 7 10.13 8.01 17.25
CA LYS A 7 9.32 7.59 18.39
C LYS A 7 8.06 8.44 18.44
N SER A 8 6.93 7.81 18.13
CA SER A 8 5.61 8.42 18.27
C SER A 8 5.18 8.42 19.74
N SER A 9 4.59 9.52 20.22
CA SER A 9 3.89 9.57 21.51
C SER A 9 2.49 8.96 21.44
N ARG A 10 1.97 8.74 20.22
CA ARG A 10 0.66 8.10 20.02
C ARG A 10 0.78 6.59 20.18
N PRO A 11 -0.19 5.94 20.86
CA PRO A 11 -0.23 4.48 20.97
C PRO A 11 -0.35 3.85 19.58
N ALA A 12 0.27 2.67 19.42
CA ALA A 12 0.08 1.86 18.22
C ALA A 12 -1.37 1.36 18.16
N ILE A 13 -1.92 1.27 16.95
CA ILE A 13 -3.22 0.66 16.68
C ILE A 13 -3.03 -0.67 15.96
N SER A 14 -3.94 -1.62 16.15
CA SER A 14 -3.95 -2.85 15.36
C SER A 14 -4.38 -2.57 13.91
N LEU A 15 -4.01 -3.47 13.00
CA LEU A 15 -4.44 -3.38 11.60
C LEU A 15 -5.96 -3.46 11.46
N ASP A 16 -6.63 -4.26 12.29
CA ASP A 16 -8.09 -4.35 12.30
C ASP A 16 -8.75 -3.05 12.75
N ALA A 17 -8.22 -2.43 13.81
CA ALA A 17 -8.71 -1.15 14.29
C ALA A 17 -8.53 -0.06 13.23
N PHE A 18 -7.35 -0.02 12.60
CA PHE A 18 -7.07 0.88 11.49
C PHE A 18 -8.04 0.68 10.32
N GLY A 19 -8.32 -0.58 9.93
CA GLY A 19 -9.25 -0.90 8.85
C GLY A 19 -10.66 -0.37 9.11
N ARG A 20 -11.15 -0.50 10.36
CA ARG A 20 -12.46 0.05 10.76
C ARG A 20 -12.49 1.58 10.68
N ASP A 21 -11.43 2.26 11.14
CA ASP A 21 -11.35 3.71 11.08
C ASP A 21 -11.35 4.23 9.64
N VAL A 22 -10.61 3.57 8.75
CA VAL A 22 -10.61 3.89 7.32
C VAL A 22 -12.01 3.70 6.72
N ALA A 23 -12.67 2.58 6.99
CA ALA A 23 -14.01 2.29 6.47
C ALA A 23 -15.03 3.34 6.94
N ARG A 24 -15.03 3.67 8.24
CA ARG A 24 -15.87 4.74 8.80
C ARG A 24 -15.62 6.07 8.08
N ARG A 25 -14.34 6.44 7.93
CA ARG A 25 -13.99 7.73 7.32
C ARG A 25 -14.38 7.83 5.85
N ARG A 26 -14.27 6.72 5.11
CA ARG A 26 -14.73 6.64 3.72
C ARG A 26 -16.23 6.81 3.61
N ALA A 27 -17.00 6.18 4.48
CA ALA A 27 -18.46 6.34 4.52
C ALA A 27 -18.88 7.78 4.84
N GLU A 28 -18.25 8.43 5.83
CA GLU A 28 -18.52 9.83 6.20
C GLU A 28 -18.27 10.82 5.05
N LEU A 29 -17.29 10.51 4.19
CA LEU A 29 -16.87 11.38 3.09
C LEU A 29 -17.46 10.95 1.73
N GLY A 30 -18.23 9.86 1.68
CA GLY A 30 -18.74 9.29 0.43
C GLY A 30 -17.67 8.77 -0.52
N ILE A 31 -16.47 8.43 -0.03
CA ILE A 31 -15.32 8.00 -0.84
C ILE A 31 -15.46 6.52 -1.20
N THR A 32 -15.67 6.25 -2.48
CA THR A 32 -15.74 4.93 -3.07
C THR A 32 -14.38 4.48 -3.61
N ASP A 33 -14.28 3.24 -4.09
CA ASP A 33 -13.04 2.76 -4.71
C ASP A 33 -12.73 3.44 -6.05
N ALA A 34 -13.74 4.06 -6.70
CA ALA A 34 -13.54 4.83 -7.91
C ALA A 34 -12.78 6.14 -7.64
N ASP A 35 -12.90 6.69 -6.43
CA ASP A 35 -12.24 7.93 -6.02
C ASP A 35 -10.77 7.74 -5.65
N MET A 36 -10.34 6.49 -5.42
CA MET A 36 -8.99 6.18 -4.96
C MET A 36 -8.06 5.96 -6.16
N PRO A 37 -7.14 6.90 -6.48
CA PRO A 37 -6.27 6.75 -7.63
C PRO A 37 -5.37 5.52 -7.44
N ARG A 38 -5.55 4.53 -8.30
CA ARG A 38 -4.64 3.39 -8.39
C ARG A 38 -3.36 3.87 -9.08
N ASN A 39 -2.21 3.55 -8.51
CA ASN A 39 -0.95 3.72 -9.23
C ASN A 39 -1.00 2.86 -10.50
N SER A 40 -0.80 3.48 -11.66
CA SER A 40 -0.77 2.80 -12.96
C SER A 40 0.37 1.80 -13.08
N GLY A 41 1.37 1.88 -12.19
CA GLY A 41 2.50 0.97 -12.16
C GLY A 41 3.38 1.05 -13.41
N THR A 42 3.30 2.16 -14.16
CA THR A 42 4.00 2.30 -15.45
C THR A 42 5.46 2.74 -15.30
N ARG A 43 5.83 3.33 -14.16
CA ARG A 43 7.20 3.77 -13.85
C ARG A 43 7.97 2.71 -13.05
N ARG A 44 8.10 1.51 -13.63
CA ARG A 44 8.88 0.41 -13.03
C ARG A 44 10.36 0.58 -13.35
N THR A 45 11.21 0.41 -12.34
CA THR A 45 12.66 0.27 -12.53
C THR A 45 12.97 -1.01 -13.31
N GLU A 46 14.16 -1.10 -13.90
CA GLU A 46 14.59 -2.31 -14.62
C GLU A 46 14.61 -3.55 -13.72
N SER A 47 15.05 -3.39 -12.46
CA SER A 47 14.98 -4.47 -11.46
C SER A 47 13.55 -4.98 -11.22
N LYS A 48 12.57 -4.08 -11.14
CA LYS A 48 11.15 -4.44 -10.96
C LYS A 48 10.60 -5.16 -12.20
N LYS A 49 10.98 -4.73 -13.42
CA LYS A 49 10.57 -5.41 -14.66
C LYS A 49 11.14 -6.82 -14.73
N ALA A 50 12.42 -7.00 -14.40
CA ALA A 50 13.09 -8.31 -14.39
C ALA A 50 12.40 -9.28 -13.40
N LEU A 51 12.10 -8.81 -12.19
CA LEU A 51 11.36 -9.60 -11.20
C LEU A 51 9.98 -10.03 -11.71
N LEU A 52 9.19 -9.09 -12.25
CA LEU A 52 7.85 -9.41 -12.76
C LEU A 52 7.90 -10.39 -13.94
N LYS A 53 8.94 -10.31 -14.78
CA LYS A 53 9.17 -11.31 -15.83
C LYS A 53 9.43 -12.69 -15.24
N ALA A 54 10.31 -12.80 -14.24
CA ALA A 54 10.61 -14.08 -13.60
C ALA A 54 9.37 -14.71 -12.95
N ILE A 55 8.52 -13.88 -12.31
CA ILE A 55 7.23 -14.33 -11.73
C ILE A 55 6.30 -14.86 -12.83
N LYS A 56 6.23 -14.16 -13.97
CA LYS A 56 5.41 -14.59 -15.10
C LYS A 56 5.93 -15.89 -15.72
N ASP A 57 7.25 -16.04 -15.84
CA ASP A 57 7.88 -17.22 -16.43
C ASP A 57 7.59 -18.50 -15.59
N ILE A 58 7.36 -18.37 -14.27
CA ILE A 58 6.94 -19.48 -13.39
C ILE A 58 5.41 -19.66 -13.29
N GLY A 59 4.63 -18.93 -14.08
CA GLY A 59 3.17 -19.02 -14.10
C GLY A 59 2.43 -18.15 -13.07
N GLY A 60 3.13 -17.24 -12.38
CA GLY A 60 2.50 -16.26 -11.49
C GLY A 60 1.89 -15.09 -12.24
N ASN A 61 0.92 -14.41 -11.62
CA ASN A 61 0.34 -13.17 -12.16
C ASN A 61 0.36 -12.07 -11.09
N TRP A 62 0.98 -10.93 -11.42
CA TRP A 62 1.17 -9.78 -10.53
C TRP A 62 0.91 -8.47 -11.28
#